data_AF-A0A847HFK2-F1
#
_entry.id   AF-A0A847HFK2-F1
#
_cell.length_a   1.000
_cell.length_b   1.000
_cell.length_c   1.000
_cell.angle_alpha   90.00
_cell.angle_beta   90.00
_cell.angle_gamma   90.00
#
_symmetry.space_group_name_H-M   'P 1'
#
loop_
_entity.id
_entity.type
_entity.pdbx_description
1 polymer ?
#
loop_
_entity_poly.entity_id
_entity_poly.type
_entity_poly.pdbx_seq_one_letter_code
_entity_poly.pdbx_strand_id
1 'polypeptide(L)'
;ALTARHHYDVVSREYGSLAQRLDHIDIRAHSLTSPFADNQMRRQWEEVRDRFLNLHDHVDSFSHLSASSPDKAFLSHATELDDAAETTTRVSYAEANIDSLFRLEHGDETVRRTELAALREDVIAAQLEIGESGSELSQRLRGIERRADELSASASSPSFMDQFVVLLGDYRLALAQLQEQRFSDVKPASELAAPAIYDRNYRPGYGYHGFVPFWTLSTWHSSNVQANEATQSSSTNSSFSSGFSGAGGSSSF
;
A
#
# COMPACT_ATOMS: atom_id res chain seq x y z
N ALA A 1 -21.62 14.90 0.29
CA ALA A 1 -21.40 16.19 0.97
C ALA A 1 -20.34 16.09 2.06
N LEU A 2 -20.52 15.25 3.09
CA LEU A 2 -19.53 15.07 4.18
C LEU A 2 -18.13 14.68 3.68
N THR A 3 -18.04 13.79 2.68
CA THR A 3 -16.76 13.40 2.06
C THR A 3 -16.05 14.56 1.37
N ALA A 4 -16.76 15.35 0.54
CA ALA A 4 -16.17 16.50 -0.15
C ALA A 4 -15.69 17.59 0.83
N ARG A 5 -16.44 17.82 1.92
CA ARG A 5 -16.00 18.73 2.99
C ARG A 5 -14.75 18.20 3.70
N HIS A 6 -14.68 16.90 3.97
CA HIS A 6 -13.47 16.28 4.53
C HIS A 6 -12.27 16.44 3.59
N HIS A 7 -12.44 16.25 2.28
CA HIS A 7 -11.38 16.45 1.29
C HIS A 7 -10.90 17.90 1.25
N TYR A 8 -11.82 18.87 1.28
CA TYR A 8 -11.46 20.27 1.42
C TYR A 8 -10.64 20.55 2.69
N ASP A 9 -11.02 19.96 3.83
CA ASP A 9 -10.29 20.13 5.09
C ASP A 9 -8.85 19.57 5.02
N VAL A 10 -8.65 18.44 4.33
CA VAL A 10 -7.32 17.86 4.07
C VAL A 10 -6.47 18.82 3.23
N VAL A 11 -6.99 19.22 2.07
CA VAL A 11 -6.27 20.11 1.13
C VAL A 11 -5.92 21.44 1.79
N SER A 12 -6.88 22.07 2.47
CA SER A 12 -6.69 23.39 3.10
C SER A 12 -5.62 23.38 4.21
N ARG A 13 -5.42 22.24 4.88
CA ARG A 13 -4.41 22.10 5.95
C ARG A 13 -3.03 21.77 5.41
N GLU A 14 -2.95 20.92 4.40
CA GLU A 14 -1.69 20.29 4.00
C GLU A 14 -1.08 20.91 2.74
N TYR A 15 -1.88 21.35 1.77
CA TYR A 15 -1.39 21.76 0.44
C TYR A 15 -0.30 22.84 0.52
N GLY A 16 -0.57 23.97 1.20
CA GLY A 16 0.39 25.07 1.30
C GLY A 16 1.67 24.68 2.05
N SER A 17 1.55 23.81 3.05
CA SER A 17 2.67 23.30 3.86
C SER A 17 3.56 22.36 3.05
N LEU A 18 2.96 21.47 2.26
CA LEU A 18 3.68 20.57 1.34
C LEU A 18 4.34 21.33 0.19
N ALA A 19 3.65 22.31 -0.39
CA ALA A 19 4.21 23.15 -1.46
C ALA A 19 5.50 23.85 -1.02
N GLN A 20 5.59 24.29 0.25
CA GLN A 20 6.80 24.90 0.80
C GLN A 20 7.95 23.90 1.03
N ARG A 21 7.66 22.61 1.20
CA ARG A 21 8.66 21.57 1.46
C ARG A 21 8.99 20.70 0.25
N LEU A 22 8.26 20.85 -0.86
CA LEU A 22 8.38 19.97 -2.02
C LEU A 22 9.83 19.85 -2.54
N ASP A 23 10.54 20.97 -2.65
CA ASP A 23 11.96 21.00 -3.06
C ASP A 23 12.85 20.22 -2.09
N HIS A 24 12.60 20.31 -0.79
CA HIS A 24 13.36 19.57 0.21
C HIS A 24 13.08 18.06 0.13
N ILE A 25 11.82 17.67 -0.12
CA ILE A 25 11.47 16.26 -0.35
C ILE A 25 12.19 15.74 -1.60
N ASP A 26 12.19 16.53 -2.67
CA ASP A 26 12.84 16.17 -3.95
C ASP A 26 14.36 16.02 -3.78
N ILE A 27 15.02 16.96 -3.10
CA ILE A 27 16.44 16.88 -2.75
C ILE A 27 16.71 15.60 -1.96
N ARG A 28 15.86 15.30 -0.96
CA ARG A 28 16.04 14.11 -0.13
C ARG A 28 15.89 12.83 -0.94
N ALA A 29 14.85 12.71 -1.76
CA ALA A 29 14.65 11.57 -2.65
C ALA A 29 15.87 11.35 -3.57
N HIS A 30 16.47 12.43 -4.07
CA HIS A 30 17.64 12.36 -4.93
C HIS A 30 18.95 12.07 -4.19
N SER A 31 19.03 12.40 -2.89
CA SER A 31 20.21 12.17 -2.04
C SER A 31 20.39 10.71 -1.59
N LEU A 32 19.35 9.88 -1.71
CA LEU A 32 19.40 8.48 -1.31
C LEU A 32 20.36 7.68 -2.20
N THR A 33 21.12 6.77 -1.57
CA THR A 33 22.20 6.02 -2.22
C THR A 33 22.07 4.51 -2.07
N SER A 34 21.15 4.02 -1.24
CA SER A 34 20.97 2.56 -1.12
C SER A 34 20.39 1.95 -2.39
N PRO A 35 20.52 0.62 -2.56
CA PRO A 35 19.88 -0.08 -3.65
C PRO A 35 18.35 0.10 -3.72
N PHE A 36 17.67 0.42 -2.61
CA PHE A 36 16.23 0.65 -2.61
C PHE A 36 15.81 1.96 -3.27
N ALA A 37 16.72 2.93 -3.39
CA ALA A 37 16.50 4.19 -4.11
C ALA A 37 16.72 4.01 -5.62
N ASP A 38 16.06 3.00 -6.17
CA ASP A 38 16.17 2.56 -7.56
C ASP A 38 15.36 3.45 -8.52
N ASN A 39 15.42 3.11 -9.81
CA ASN A 39 14.67 3.82 -10.85
C ASN A 39 13.15 3.69 -10.70
N GLN A 40 12.64 2.66 -10.01
CA GLN A 40 11.20 2.53 -9.78
C GLN A 40 10.76 3.51 -8.70
N MET A 41 11.45 3.54 -7.56
CA MET A 41 11.15 4.48 -6.47
C MET A 41 11.22 5.94 -6.95
N ARG A 42 12.26 6.30 -7.72
CA ARG A 42 12.41 7.66 -8.27
C ARG A 42 11.27 8.04 -9.23
N ARG A 43 10.88 7.12 -10.12
CA ARG A 43 9.72 7.33 -11.00
C ARG A 43 8.42 7.51 -10.23
N GLN A 44 8.19 6.71 -9.19
CA GLN A 44 6.98 6.84 -8.37
C GLN A 44 6.95 8.18 -7.60
N TRP A 45 8.11 8.67 -7.16
CA TRP A 45 8.23 10.01 -6.58
C TRP A 45 7.95 11.10 -7.62
N GLU A 46 8.56 11.03 -8.80
CA GLU A 46 8.33 11.98 -9.89
C GLU A 46 6.86 12.04 -10.28
N GLU A 47 6.19 10.89 -10.40
CA GLU A 47 4.76 10.81 -10.71
C GLU A 47 3.90 11.58 -9.70
N VAL A 48 4.09 11.33 -8.40
CA VAL A 48 3.27 11.99 -7.37
C VAL A 48 3.61 13.48 -7.22
N ARG A 49 4.89 13.84 -7.36
CA ARG A 49 5.36 15.24 -7.35
C ARG A 49 4.75 16.01 -8.51
N ASP A 50 4.81 15.46 -9.71
CA ASP A 50 4.33 16.12 -10.92
C ASP A 50 2.80 16.25 -10.88
N ARG A 51 2.08 15.24 -10.37
CA ARG A 51 0.62 15.37 -10.12
C ARG A 51 0.32 16.49 -9.12
N PHE A 52 1.11 16.62 -8.05
CA PHE A 52 0.94 17.67 -7.05
C PHE A 52 1.21 19.07 -7.61
N LEU A 53 2.26 19.24 -8.43
CA LEU A 53 2.55 20.52 -9.10
C LEU A 53 1.42 20.97 -10.04
N ASN A 54 0.70 20.02 -10.62
CA ASN A 54 -0.46 20.28 -11.48
C ASN A 54 -1.77 20.55 -10.70
N LEU A 55 -1.79 20.47 -9.36
CA LEU A 55 -2.99 20.76 -8.56
C LEU A 55 -3.40 22.24 -8.54
N HIS A 56 -2.55 23.16 -9.01
CA HIS A 56 -2.83 24.59 -8.95
C HIS A 56 -4.22 24.94 -9.50
N ASP A 57 -4.56 24.43 -10.70
CA ASP A 57 -5.85 24.68 -11.33
C ASP A 57 -7.03 24.13 -10.52
N HIS A 58 -6.83 23.00 -9.83
CA HIS A 58 -7.86 22.39 -9.00
C HIS A 58 -8.08 23.23 -7.74
N VAL A 59 -7.02 23.57 -7.03
CA VAL A 59 -7.06 24.39 -5.81
C VAL A 59 -7.66 25.78 -6.09
N ASP A 60 -7.31 26.38 -7.22
CA ASP A 60 -7.86 27.66 -7.63
C ASP A 60 -9.37 27.59 -7.87
N SER A 61 -9.88 26.48 -8.45
CA SER A 61 -11.31 26.30 -8.75
C SER A 61 -12.21 26.36 -7.52
N PHE A 62 -11.71 25.93 -6.35
CA PHE A 62 -12.44 25.93 -5.08
C PHE A 62 -11.85 26.90 -4.04
N SER A 63 -10.95 27.80 -4.44
CA SER A 63 -10.31 28.80 -3.56
C SER A 63 -11.29 29.75 -2.87
N HIS A 64 -12.50 29.89 -3.41
CA HIS A 64 -13.58 30.70 -2.84
C HIS A 64 -14.40 29.98 -1.76
N LEU A 65 -14.21 28.66 -1.60
CA LEU A 65 -14.84 27.91 -0.53
C LEU A 65 -14.20 28.27 0.82
N SER A 66 -14.98 28.12 1.88
CA SER A 66 -14.51 28.24 3.25
C SER A 66 -15.22 27.22 4.14
N ALA A 67 -14.74 27.02 5.37
CA ALA A 67 -15.35 26.07 6.30
C ALA A 67 -16.86 26.32 6.53
N SER A 68 -17.32 27.56 6.42
CA SER A 68 -18.73 27.96 6.57
C SER A 68 -19.58 27.83 5.30
N SER A 69 -18.98 27.47 4.16
CA SER A 69 -19.71 27.26 2.91
C SER A 69 -20.77 26.15 3.05
N PRO A 70 -21.89 26.22 2.31
CA PRO A 70 -22.92 25.19 2.37
C PRO A 70 -22.42 23.89 1.72
N ASP A 71 -22.92 22.75 2.19
CA ASP A 71 -22.58 21.40 1.67
C ASP A 71 -22.72 21.26 0.15
N LYS A 72 -23.70 21.95 -0.43
CA LYS A 72 -23.93 21.96 -1.87
C LYS A 72 -22.75 22.57 -2.64
N ALA A 73 -22.07 23.56 -2.07
CA ALA A 73 -20.91 24.18 -2.71
C ALA A 73 -19.73 23.20 -2.77
N PHE A 74 -19.45 22.47 -1.68
CA PHE A 74 -18.45 21.39 -1.69
C PHE A 74 -18.81 20.29 -2.68
N LEU A 75 -20.09 19.91 -2.76
CA LEU A 75 -20.53 18.87 -3.68
C LEU A 75 -20.32 19.26 -5.15
N SER A 76 -20.46 20.55 -5.50
CA SER A 76 -20.19 21.03 -6.86
C SER A 76 -18.73 20.89 -7.30
N HIS A 77 -17.80 20.73 -6.36
CA HIS A 77 -16.36 20.54 -6.60
C HIS A 77 -15.87 19.18 -6.10
N ALA A 78 -16.77 18.20 -5.94
CA ALA A 78 -16.45 16.96 -5.24
C ALA A 78 -15.31 16.17 -5.91
N THR A 79 -15.24 16.17 -7.23
CA THR A 79 -14.19 15.47 -7.99
C THR A 79 -12.84 16.17 -7.86
N GLU A 80 -12.81 17.49 -7.99
CA GLU A 80 -11.59 18.28 -7.85
C GLU A 80 -11.04 18.22 -6.42
N LEU A 81 -11.93 18.22 -5.43
CA LEU A 81 -11.57 18.06 -4.03
C LEU A 81 -11.03 16.65 -3.74
N ASP A 82 -11.64 15.61 -4.31
CA ASP A 82 -11.18 14.23 -4.19
C ASP A 82 -9.78 14.04 -4.78
N ASP A 83 -9.56 14.48 -6.02
CA ASP A 83 -8.26 14.40 -6.68
C ASP A 83 -7.17 15.19 -5.93
N ALA A 84 -7.48 16.40 -5.49
CA ALA A 84 -6.57 17.22 -4.71
C ALA A 84 -6.24 16.59 -3.34
N ALA A 85 -7.24 16.03 -2.65
CA ALA A 85 -7.04 15.37 -1.36
C ALA A 85 -6.23 14.08 -1.51
N GLU A 86 -6.52 13.26 -2.52
CA GLU A 86 -5.75 12.04 -2.82
C GLU A 86 -4.29 12.39 -3.09
N THR A 87 -4.04 13.34 -3.99
CA THR A 87 -2.69 13.74 -4.40
C THR A 87 -1.91 14.35 -3.23
N THR A 88 -2.53 15.23 -2.45
CA THR A 88 -1.93 15.83 -1.24
C THR A 88 -1.55 14.74 -0.23
N THR A 89 -2.46 13.78 0.02
CA THR A 89 -2.23 12.66 0.93
C THR A 89 -1.07 11.77 0.45
N ARG A 90 -1.02 11.49 -0.86
CA ARG A 90 0.04 10.68 -1.47
C ARG A 90 1.41 11.34 -1.38
N VAL A 91 1.51 12.66 -1.58
CA VAL A 91 2.77 13.39 -1.36
C VAL A 91 3.19 13.32 0.11
N SER A 92 2.24 13.48 1.04
CA SER A 92 2.50 13.38 2.48
C SER A 92 3.05 12.00 2.86
N TYR A 93 2.46 10.92 2.33
CA TYR A 93 2.99 9.56 2.51
C TYR A 93 4.36 9.37 1.85
N ALA A 94 4.54 9.87 0.63
CA ALA A 94 5.85 9.83 -0.04
C ALA A 94 6.94 10.54 0.77
N GLU A 95 6.67 11.74 1.31
CA GLU A 95 7.58 12.49 2.19
C GLU A 95 8.00 11.63 3.40
N ALA A 96 7.03 11.05 4.11
CA ALA A 96 7.29 10.21 5.28
C ALA A 96 8.10 8.95 4.93
N ASN A 97 7.79 8.32 3.80
CA ASN A 97 8.45 7.09 3.36
C ASN A 97 9.88 7.37 2.87
N ILE A 98 10.11 8.49 2.19
CA ILE A 98 11.43 8.98 1.78
C ILE A 98 12.27 9.33 3.02
N ASP A 99 11.69 9.99 4.04
CA ASP A 99 12.39 10.25 5.31
C ASP A 99 12.75 8.95 6.05
N SER A 100 11.84 7.97 6.10
CA SER A 100 12.11 6.67 6.71
C SER A 100 13.28 5.97 6.01
N LEU A 101 13.28 5.93 4.67
CA LEU A 101 14.38 5.35 3.89
C LEU A 101 15.69 6.11 4.12
N PHE A 102 15.66 7.45 4.15
CA PHE A 102 16.83 8.26 4.46
C PHE A 102 17.41 7.93 5.83
N ARG A 103 16.58 7.87 6.87
CA ARG A 103 17.01 7.55 8.24
C ARG A 103 17.56 6.12 8.35
N LEU A 104 16.93 5.16 7.68
CA LEU A 104 17.40 3.79 7.59
C LEU A 104 18.83 3.72 7.03
N GLU A 105 19.07 4.40 5.90
CA GLU A 105 20.39 4.48 5.25
C GLU A 105 21.45 5.11 6.16
N HIS A 106 21.08 6.17 6.89
CA HIS A 106 22.00 6.99 7.70
C HIS A 106 22.22 6.48 9.13
N GLY A 107 21.84 5.25 9.44
CA GLY A 107 22.21 4.64 10.73
C GLY A 107 21.22 4.88 11.86
N ASP A 108 20.01 5.35 11.58
CA ASP A 108 19.00 5.50 12.62
C ASP A 108 18.59 4.13 13.16
N GLU A 109 19.11 3.77 14.34
CA GLU A 109 18.88 2.45 14.92
C GLU A 109 17.41 2.20 15.24
N THR A 110 16.63 3.24 15.55
CA THR A 110 15.21 3.09 15.86
C THR A 110 14.43 2.70 14.61
N VAL A 111 14.68 3.38 13.49
CA VAL A 111 14.07 3.02 12.19
C VAL A 111 14.52 1.62 11.76
N ARG A 112 15.81 1.33 11.85
CA ARG A 112 16.36 -0.01 11.51
C ARG A 112 15.71 -1.14 12.30
N ARG A 113 15.55 -0.99 13.61
CA ARG A 113 14.85 -1.99 14.44
C ARG A 113 13.37 -2.08 14.12
N THR A 114 12.73 -0.95 13.83
CA THR A 114 11.31 -0.90 13.46
C THR A 114 11.05 -1.66 12.16
N GLU A 115 11.87 -1.46 11.14
CA GLU A 115 11.71 -2.17 9.86
C GLU A 115 12.02 -3.67 9.97
N LEU A 116 13.00 -4.06 10.79
CA LEU A 116 13.26 -5.48 11.06
C LEU A 116 12.16 -6.15 11.86
N ALA A 117 11.54 -5.44 12.82
CA ALA A 117 10.40 -5.96 13.56
C ALA A 117 9.20 -6.18 12.63
N ALA A 118 8.90 -5.23 11.74
CA ALA A 118 7.83 -5.37 10.76
C ALA A 118 8.09 -6.52 9.76
N LEU A 119 9.33 -6.65 9.28
CA LEU A 119 9.75 -7.79 8.44
C LEU A 119 9.55 -9.11 9.18
N ARG A 120 9.94 -9.17 10.46
CA ARG A 120 9.79 -10.36 11.30
C ARG A 120 8.33 -10.75 11.48
N GLU A 121 7.45 -9.79 11.73
CA GLU A 121 6.01 -10.03 11.84
C GLU A 121 5.41 -10.60 10.55
N ASP A 122 5.79 -10.03 9.41
CA ASP A 122 5.35 -10.50 8.08
C ASP A 122 5.85 -11.93 7.79
N VAL A 123 7.12 -12.22 8.13
CA VAL A 123 7.71 -13.57 8.03
C VAL A 123 6.99 -14.58 8.92
N ILE A 124 6.61 -14.20 10.15
CA ILE A 124 5.84 -15.07 11.04
C ILE A 124 4.45 -15.35 10.46
N ALA A 125 3.79 -14.34 9.90
CA ALA A 125 2.51 -14.53 9.23
C ALA A 125 2.64 -15.50 8.05
N ALA A 126 3.69 -15.38 7.24
CA ALA A 126 3.99 -16.32 6.15
C ALA A 126 4.25 -17.75 6.66
N GLN A 127 4.92 -17.92 7.81
CA GLN A 127 5.13 -19.23 8.42
C GLN A 127 3.81 -19.89 8.86
N LEU A 128 2.90 -19.09 9.43
CA LEU A 128 1.59 -19.58 9.86
C LEU A 128 0.74 -20.07 8.68
N GLU A 129 0.84 -19.41 7.52
CA GLU A 129 0.16 -19.83 6.29
C GLU A 129 0.62 -21.21 5.79
N ILE A 130 1.89 -21.55 5.96
CA ILE A 130 2.40 -22.84 5.50
C ILE A 130 1.85 -23.99 6.35
N GLY A 131 1.68 -23.81 7.66
CA GLY A 131 1.16 -24.83 8.58
C GLY A 131 2.06 -26.07 8.79
N GLU A 132 2.97 -26.37 7.87
CA GLU A 132 3.89 -27.50 7.92
C GLU A 132 5.28 -27.10 8.45
N SER A 133 5.51 -27.29 9.74
CA SER A 133 6.77 -26.91 10.40
C SER A 133 8.03 -27.55 9.82
N GLY A 134 7.92 -28.67 9.09
CA GLY A 134 9.07 -29.44 8.59
C GLY A 134 9.55 -29.11 7.17
N SER A 135 8.78 -28.36 6.38
CA SER A 135 9.09 -28.13 4.95
C SER A 135 10.36 -27.29 4.76
N GLU A 136 10.98 -27.41 3.59
CA GLU A 136 12.15 -26.60 3.22
C GLU A 136 11.83 -25.09 3.30
N LEU A 137 10.65 -24.70 2.83
CA LEU A 137 10.18 -23.31 2.88
C LEU A 137 10.04 -22.82 4.34
N SER A 138 9.47 -23.63 5.22
CA SER A 138 9.39 -23.32 6.66
C SER A 138 10.77 -23.16 7.31
N GLN A 139 11.76 -23.97 6.90
CA GLN A 139 13.14 -23.81 7.36
C GLN A 139 13.78 -22.51 6.85
N ARG A 140 13.54 -22.15 5.58
CA ARG A 140 14.01 -20.89 4.98
C ARG A 140 13.44 -19.68 5.71
N LEU A 141 12.13 -19.66 5.97
CA LEU A 141 11.47 -18.56 6.70
C LEU A 141 11.96 -18.42 8.14
N ARG A 142 12.15 -19.53 8.88
CA ARG A 142 12.78 -19.48 10.21
C ARG A 142 14.21 -18.94 10.16
N GLY A 143 14.95 -19.25 9.09
CA GLY A 143 16.28 -18.69 8.85
C GLY A 143 16.24 -17.18 8.60
N ILE A 144 15.23 -16.68 7.89
CA ILE A 144 15.00 -15.25 7.68
C ILE A 144 14.62 -14.57 9.00
N GLU A 145 13.69 -15.14 9.78
CA GLU A 145 13.27 -14.61 11.09
C GLU A 145 14.48 -14.42 12.02
N ARG A 146 15.29 -15.47 12.19
CA ARG A 146 16.48 -15.43 13.05
C ARG A 146 17.51 -14.41 12.57
N ARG A 147 17.72 -14.28 11.26
CA ARG A 147 18.63 -13.25 10.72
C ARG A 147 18.09 -11.84 10.91
N ALA A 148 16.77 -11.64 10.88
CA ALA A 148 16.17 -10.36 11.23
C ALA A 148 16.44 -10.00 12.70
N ASP A 149 16.31 -10.97 13.61
CA ASP A 149 16.64 -10.80 15.03
C ASP A 149 18.13 -10.49 15.26
N GLU A 150 19.03 -11.24 14.61
CA GLU A 150 20.49 -11.02 14.65
C GLU A 150 20.88 -9.62 14.13
N LEU A 151 20.27 -9.20 13.01
CA LEU A 151 20.51 -7.88 12.43
C LEU A 151 19.91 -6.74 13.30
N SER A 152 18.81 -7.01 13.99
CA SER A 152 18.16 -6.05 14.92
C SER A 152 19.02 -5.80 16.16
N ALA A 153 19.64 -6.86 16.68
CA ALA A 153 20.62 -6.76 17.77
C ALA A 153 21.86 -5.95 17.37
N SER A 154 22.19 -5.92 16.07
CA SER A 154 23.33 -5.21 15.50
C SER A 154 22.93 -4.02 14.60
N ALA A 155 21.80 -3.37 14.90
CA ALA A 155 21.22 -2.30 14.08
C ALA A 155 22.16 -1.11 13.80
N SER A 156 23.14 -0.85 14.66
CA SER A 156 24.16 0.20 14.46
C SER A 156 25.30 -0.20 13.50
N SER A 157 25.31 -1.44 13.02
CA SER A 157 26.38 -1.95 12.15
C SER A 157 26.53 -1.11 10.89
N PRO A 158 27.77 -0.76 10.48
CA PRO A 158 28.04 -0.12 9.19
C PRO A 158 27.60 -0.98 8.00
N SER A 159 27.63 -2.31 8.14
CA SER A 159 27.19 -3.25 7.10
C SER A 159 25.69 -3.58 7.15
N PHE A 160 24.91 -2.84 7.94
CA PHE A 160 23.48 -3.09 8.10
C PHE A 160 22.74 -3.08 6.76
N MET A 161 22.96 -2.06 5.93
CA MET A 161 22.22 -1.91 4.67
C MET A 161 22.50 -3.08 3.72
N ASP A 162 23.75 -3.51 3.61
CA ASP A 162 24.13 -4.66 2.78
C ASP A 162 23.44 -5.94 3.26
N GLN A 163 23.44 -6.18 4.57
CA GLN A 163 22.79 -7.34 5.17
C GLN A 163 21.26 -7.28 5.03
N PHE A 164 20.68 -6.11 5.18
CA PHE A 164 19.23 -5.90 5.07
C PHE A 164 18.74 -6.13 3.64
N VAL A 165 19.48 -5.66 2.64
CA VAL A 165 19.19 -5.93 1.21
C VAL A 165 19.20 -7.42 0.91
N VAL A 166 20.21 -8.16 1.40
CA VAL A 166 20.28 -9.62 1.23
C VAL A 166 19.12 -10.31 1.92
N LEU A 167 18.79 -9.90 3.15
CA LEU A 167 17.69 -10.47 3.92
C LEU A 167 16.34 -10.31 3.21
N LEU A 168 16.05 -9.12 2.67
CA LEU A 168 14.85 -8.88 1.86
C LEU A 168 14.85 -9.67 0.56
N GLY A 169 16.01 -9.80 -0.10
CA GLY A 169 16.17 -10.62 -1.29
C GLY A 169 15.82 -12.09 -1.05
N ASP A 170 16.29 -12.66 0.05
CA ASP A 170 15.98 -14.04 0.42
C ASP A 170 14.51 -14.22 0.78
N TYR A 171 13.92 -13.24 1.46
CA TYR A 171 12.50 -13.28 1.80
C TYR A 171 11.61 -13.19 0.56
N ARG A 172 11.94 -12.31 -0.40
CA ARG A 172 11.27 -12.25 -1.70
C ARG A 172 11.25 -13.61 -2.40
N LEU A 173 12.38 -14.33 -2.40
CA LEU A 173 12.45 -15.67 -3.00
C LEU A 173 11.58 -16.68 -2.25
N ALA A 174 11.56 -16.64 -0.92
CA ALA A 174 10.67 -17.48 -0.12
C ALA A 174 9.19 -17.19 -0.40
N LEU A 175 8.80 -15.91 -0.56
CA LEU A 175 7.44 -15.54 -0.88
C LEU A 175 7.03 -15.93 -2.31
N ALA A 176 7.94 -15.86 -3.28
CA ALA A 176 7.66 -16.38 -4.62
C ALA A 176 7.35 -17.89 -4.58
N GLN A 177 8.14 -18.66 -3.84
CA GLN A 177 7.88 -20.08 -3.62
C GLN A 177 6.55 -20.32 -2.88
N LEU A 178 6.23 -19.50 -1.87
CA LEU A 178 4.96 -19.58 -1.15
C LEU A 178 3.77 -19.31 -2.08
N GLN A 179 3.86 -18.27 -2.90
CA GLN A 179 2.83 -17.89 -3.87
C GLN A 179 2.53 -19.06 -4.82
N GLU A 180 3.56 -19.70 -5.38
CA GLU A 180 3.40 -20.85 -6.27
C GLU A 180 2.73 -22.03 -5.57
N GLN A 181 3.10 -22.30 -4.31
CA GLN A 181 2.61 -23.45 -3.55
C GLN A 181 1.21 -23.28 -2.95
N ARG A 182 0.83 -22.05 -2.60
CA ARG A 182 -0.38 -21.78 -1.80
C ARG A 182 -1.41 -20.89 -2.47
N PHE A 183 -0.99 -20.00 -3.39
CA PHE A 183 -1.85 -18.93 -3.93
C PHE A 183 -2.02 -19.00 -5.46
N SER A 184 -1.87 -20.18 -6.03
CA SER A 184 -2.00 -20.46 -7.48
C SER A 184 -3.30 -21.19 -7.84
N ASP A 185 -4.20 -21.36 -6.88
CA ASP A 185 -5.47 -22.10 -6.96
C ASP A 185 -6.60 -21.34 -7.66
N VAL A 186 -6.51 -20.00 -7.74
CA VAL A 186 -7.51 -19.16 -8.42
C VAL A 186 -6.87 -18.30 -9.52
N LYS A 187 -7.62 -18.07 -10.60
CA LYS A 187 -7.21 -17.13 -11.64
C LYS A 187 -7.27 -15.70 -11.07
N PRO A 188 -6.20 -14.89 -11.19
CA PRO A 188 -6.22 -13.52 -10.72
C PRO A 188 -7.25 -12.67 -11.46
N ALA A 189 -8.06 -11.93 -10.72
CA ALA A 189 -8.95 -10.88 -11.21
C ALA A 189 -8.24 -9.50 -11.26
N SER A 190 -7.16 -9.33 -10.48
CA SER A 190 -6.30 -8.16 -10.48
C SER A 190 -4.81 -8.55 -10.46
N GLU A 191 -3.96 -7.63 -10.91
CA GLU A 191 -2.51 -7.82 -10.85
C GLU A 191 -1.99 -7.70 -9.42
N LEU A 192 -1.00 -8.53 -9.07
CA LEU A 192 -0.26 -8.39 -7.81
C LEU A 192 0.72 -7.23 -7.95
N ALA A 193 0.57 -6.21 -7.11
CA ALA A 193 1.44 -5.03 -7.10
C ALA A 193 2.09 -4.84 -5.72
N ALA A 194 3.36 -4.44 -5.72
CA ALA A 194 4.02 -4.01 -4.50
C ALA A 194 3.51 -2.62 -4.07
N PRO A 195 3.49 -2.32 -2.76
CA PRO A 195 3.23 -0.96 -2.28
C PRO A 195 4.18 0.06 -2.94
N ALA A 196 3.63 1.17 -3.41
CA ALA A 196 4.37 2.27 -4.00
C ALA A 196 4.90 3.24 -2.93
N ILE A 197 5.90 4.06 -3.25
CA ILE A 197 6.50 5.02 -2.30
C ILE A 197 5.48 5.99 -1.68
N TYR A 198 4.35 6.25 -2.36
CA TYR A 198 3.26 7.12 -1.89
C TYR A 198 2.12 6.36 -1.20
N ASP A 199 2.26 5.06 -0.95
CA ASP A 199 1.29 4.27 -0.20
C ASP A 199 1.55 4.37 1.30
N ARG A 200 0.49 4.44 2.08
CA ARG A 200 0.55 4.51 3.56
C ARG A 200 1.31 3.34 4.19
N ASN A 201 1.23 2.16 3.57
CA ASN A 201 1.79 0.92 4.10
C ASN A 201 3.11 0.54 3.42
N TYR A 202 3.69 1.44 2.62
CA TYR A 202 5.04 1.24 2.10
C TYR A 202 6.04 1.10 3.24
N ARG A 203 7.04 0.27 3.02
CA ARG A 203 8.22 0.14 3.86
C ARG A 203 9.48 0.09 3.00
N PRO A 204 10.63 0.54 3.51
CA PRO A 204 11.89 0.49 2.78
C PRO A 204 12.16 -0.88 2.14
N GLY A 205 12.37 -0.88 0.82
CA GLY A 205 12.66 -2.06 0.03
C GLY A 205 11.44 -2.73 -0.62
N TYR A 206 10.21 -2.34 -0.29
CA TYR A 206 9.03 -2.78 -1.05
C TYR A 206 9.12 -2.29 -2.51
N GLY A 207 8.77 -3.15 -3.46
CA GLY A 207 8.89 -2.87 -4.89
C GLY A 207 10.30 -3.04 -5.47
N TYR A 208 11.36 -3.01 -4.64
CA TYR A 208 12.73 -3.27 -5.10
C TYR A 208 12.84 -4.69 -5.67
N HIS A 209 13.26 -4.82 -6.93
CA HIS A 209 13.20 -6.08 -7.70
C HIS A 209 11.84 -6.80 -7.64
N GLY A 210 10.74 -6.03 -7.57
CA GLY A 210 9.39 -6.57 -7.48
C GLY A 210 9.09 -7.26 -6.14
N PHE A 211 9.78 -6.88 -5.06
CA PHE A 211 9.48 -7.43 -3.74
C PHE A 211 8.07 -7.04 -3.28
N VAL A 212 7.23 -8.05 -3.06
CA VAL A 212 5.88 -7.93 -2.51
C VAL A 212 5.86 -8.65 -1.15
N PRO A 213 5.51 -7.98 -0.04
CA PRO A 213 5.46 -8.60 1.28
C PRO A 213 4.28 -9.57 1.41
N PHE A 214 4.33 -10.46 2.41
CA PHE A 214 3.34 -11.51 2.60
C PHE A 214 1.94 -10.93 2.82
N TRP A 215 1.79 -9.88 3.64
CA TRP A 215 0.47 -9.29 3.87
C TRP A 215 -0.19 -8.81 2.57
N THR A 216 0.59 -8.25 1.63
CA THR A 216 0.07 -7.81 0.32
C THR A 216 -0.30 -9.01 -0.54
N LEU A 217 0.55 -10.02 -0.57
CA LEU A 217 0.32 -11.27 -1.30
C LEU A 217 -0.95 -12.00 -0.79
N SER A 218 -1.10 -12.13 0.52
CA SER A 218 -2.25 -12.76 1.18
C SER A 218 -3.55 -11.97 0.92
N THR A 219 -3.50 -10.64 1.01
CA THR A 219 -4.66 -9.78 0.71
C THR A 219 -5.09 -9.88 -0.75
N TRP A 220 -4.13 -9.89 -1.67
CA TRP A 220 -4.37 -10.08 -3.10
C TRP A 220 -5.01 -11.45 -3.38
N HIS A 221 -4.47 -12.52 -2.79
CA HIS A 221 -5.03 -13.86 -2.95
C HIS A 221 -6.46 -13.96 -2.43
N SER A 222 -6.71 -13.48 -1.19
CA SER A 222 -8.05 -13.44 -0.60
C SER A 222 -9.07 -12.70 -1.47
N SER A 223 -8.67 -11.57 -2.05
CA SER A 223 -9.52 -10.79 -2.96
C SER A 223 -9.85 -11.56 -4.25
N ASN A 224 -8.89 -12.32 -4.80
CA ASN A 224 -9.10 -13.14 -5.98
C ASN A 224 -9.99 -14.36 -5.70
N VAL A 225 -9.85 -15.00 -4.54
CA VAL A 225 -10.74 -16.08 -4.11
C VAL A 225 -12.19 -15.57 -4.05
N GLN A 226 -12.41 -14.43 -3.38
CA GLN A 226 -13.73 -13.81 -3.29
C GLN A 226 -14.33 -13.47 -4.66
N ALA A 227 -13.52 -12.91 -5.57
CA ALA A 227 -13.96 -12.58 -6.93
C ALA A 227 -14.35 -13.84 -7.74
N ASN A 228 -13.61 -14.95 -7.56
CA ASN A 228 -13.90 -16.20 -8.23
C ASN A 228 -15.18 -16.86 -7.68
N GLU A 229 -15.39 -16.84 -6.36
CA GLU A 229 -16.62 -17.34 -5.72
C GLU A 229 -17.86 -16.54 -6.14
N ALA A 230 -17.75 -15.22 -6.28
CA ALA A 230 -18.83 -14.36 -6.80
C ALA A 230 -19.19 -14.71 -8.26
N THR A 231 -18.20 -15.11 -9.06
CA THR A 231 -18.43 -15.53 -10.46
C THR A 231 -19.10 -16.91 -10.52
N GLN A 232 -18.70 -17.85 -9.66
CA GLN A 232 -19.32 -19.19 -9.63
C GLN A 232 -20.77 -19.16 -9.14
N SER A 233 -21.08 -18.34 -8.14
CA SER A 233 -22.44 -18.18 -7.61
C SER A 233 -23.41 -17.49 -8.58
N SER A 234 -22.92 -16.68 -9.52
CA SER A 234 -23.75 -16.11 -10.61
C SER A 234 -23.98 -17.08 -11.78
N SER A 235 -23.27 -18.21 -11.82
CA SER A 235 -23.38 -19.22 -12.89
C SER A 235 -24.33 -20.39 -12.58
N THR A 236 -24.87 -20.47 -11.35
CA THR A 236 -25.93 -21.43 -11.01
C THR A 236 -27.29 -20.95 -11.56
N ASN A 237 -27.58 -21.48 -12.74
CA ASN A 237 -28.80 -21.32 -13.53
C ASN A 237 -30.09 -21.48 -12.68
N SER A 238 -30.84 -20.40 -12.47
CA SER A 238 -32.24 -20.43 -12.05
C SER A 238 -33.11 -20.85 -13.24
N SER A 239 -33.05 -22.13 -13.61
CA SER A 239 -33.94 -22.69 -14.62
C SER A 239 -35.39 -22.64 -14.09
N PHE A 240 -36.15 -21.76 -14.71
CA PHE A 240 -37.55 -21.47 -14.47
C PHE A 240 -38.45 -22.70 -14.63
N SER A 241 -39.31 -22.98 -13.64
CA SER A 241 -40.65 -23.54 -13.86
C SER A 241 -41.57 -23.25 -12.66
N SER A 242 -42.00 -21.99 -12.49
CA SER A 242 -43.15 -21.68 -11.63
C SER A 242 -44.41 -21.60 -12.50
N GLY A 243 -45.10 -22.74 -12.56
CA GLY A 243 -46.48 -22.80 -13.02
C GLY A 243 -47.38 -21.98 -12.09
N PHE A 244 -48.16 -21.12 -12.74
CA PHE A 244 -49.30 -20.37 -12.24
C PHE A 244 -50.14 -21.09 -11.17
N SER A 245 -50.49 -20.39 -10.09
CA SER A 245 -51.84 -20.40 -9.52
C SER A 245 -52.02 -19.17 -8.62
N GLY A 246 -52.81 -18.23 -9.11
CA GLY A 246 -53.24 -17.05 -8.38
C GLY A 246 -54.47 -17.34 -7.50
N ALA A 247 -54.48 -16.68 -6.36
CA ALA A 247 -55.63 -16.25 -5.56
C ALA A 247 -54.99 -15.30 -4.52
N GLY A 248 -55.30 -14.01 -4.42
CA GLY A 248 -56.61 -13.37 -4.43
C GLY A 248 -56.88 -12.89 -3.01
N GLY A 249 -57.06 -11.58 -2.81
CA GLY A 249 -57.74 -11.04 -1.62
C GLY A 249 -56.98 -10.06 -0.72
N SER A 250 -57.12 -8.77 -1.05
CA SER A 250 -57.59 -7.66 -0.19
C SER A 250 -57.10 -7.44 1.27
N SER A 251 -56.69 -6.16 1.48
CA SER A 251 -57.15 -5.16 2.48
C SER A 251 -56.39 -4.88 3.79
N SER A 252 -55.99 -3.59 3.91
CA SER A 252 -55.87 -2.64 5.05
C SER A 252 -55.09 -3.06 6.31
N PHE A 253 -54.28 -2.22 6.96
CA PHE A 253 -54.25 -0.75 7.09
C PHE A 253 -52.82 -0.20 6.91
#